data_AF-A0A453LM55-F1
#
_entry.id   AF-A0A453LM55-F1
#
_cell.length_a   1.000
_cell.length_b   1.000
_cell.length_c   1.000
_cell.angle_alpha   90.00
_cell.angle_beta   90.00
_cell.angle_gamma   90.00
#
_symmetry.space_group_name_H-M   'P 1'
#
loop_
_entity.id
_entity.type
_entity.pdbx_description
1 polymer ?
#
loop_
_entity_poly.entity_id
_entity_poly.type
_entity_poly.pdbx_seq_one_letter_code
_entity_poly.pdbx_strand_id
1 'polypeptide(L)'
;MSDDQIHWFSIVNSLMIVLFLSGMVAMIMMRTLYRDISRYNQLETQEEAQEETGWKLVHGDVFRPPVNSDLLCVFVGTGVQFFGMLLVTMIFAVLGFLSPSNRGGLMTAMLLVWVLMGLIAGYSSSRLYKMFKGAEWKQITLRTAFLFPGIAFVIFFILNALIWGEKSSGAVPFTTMFALVLLWFGISVPLVFVGSYLGFKKPAMEPPVKTNKIPRQIPEQAWYMNPLFTILIGGILPFGAVFIELFFILTSIWLHQFYYIFGFLFLVFVILIITCAEITIVLCYFQLCSEDYNWWWRSYLTSGSSALYLFLYAGFYFWTKLQISKLVSGILYFGYMLLASFSFFVLTGTIGFCACFWFTRMIYSSVKID
;
A
#
# COMPACT_ATOMS: atom_id res chain seq x y z
N MET A 1 -27.42 10.01 -17.22
CA MET A 1 -26.03 10.01 -17.71
C MET A 1 -25.73 8.60 -18.19
N SER A 2 -25.10 8.43 -19.35
CA SER A 2 -24.55 7.12 -19.72
C SER A 2 -23.42 6.74 -18.75
N ASP A 3 -23.18 5.44 -18.56
CA ASP A 3 -22.14 4.96 -17.63
C ASP A 3 -20.77 5.61 -17.94
N ASP A 4 -20.43 5.76 -19.22
CA ASP A 4 -19.21 6.45 -19.67
C ASP A 4 -19.11 7.90 -19.18
N GLN A 5 -20.23 8.64 -19.12
CA GLN A 5 -20.24 10.02 -18.59
C GLN A 5 -19.97 10.04 -17.08
N ILE A 6 -20.42 9.03 -16.34
CA ILE A 6 -20.17 8.90 -14.90
C ILE A 6 -18.69 8.59 -14.65
N HIS A 7 -18.11 7.67 -15.41
CA HIS A 7 -16.68 7.35 -15.34
C HIS A 7 -15.80 8.56 -15.64
N TRP A 8 -16.07 9.29 -16.73
CA TRP A 8 -15.32 10.50 -17.08
C TRP A 8 -15.45 11.60 -16.03
N PHE A 9 -16.66 11.84 -15.51
CA PHE A 9 -16.86 12.83 -14.45
C PHE A 9 -16.08 12.48 -13.18
N SER A 10 -16.07 11.20 -12.80
CA SER A 10 -15.27 10.72 -11.66
C SER A 10 -13.77 10.91 -11.86
N ILE A 11 -13.27 10.61 -13.06
CA ILE A 11 -11.85 10.79 -13.40
C ILE A 11 -11.47 12.27 -13.32
N VAL A 12 -12.27 13.17 -13.90
CA VAL A 12 -11.98 14.61 -13.87
C VAL A 12 -11.94 15.12 -12.43
N ASN A 13 -12.91 14.75 -11.59
CA ASN A 13 -12.91 15.17 -10.18
C ASN A 13 -11.70 14.62 -9.41
N SER A 14 -11.33 13.36 -9.64
CA SER A 14 -10.18 12.76 -8.99
C SER A 14 -8.86 13.38 -9.47
N LEU A 15 -8.77 13.72 -10.77
CA LEU A 15 -7.63 14.45 -11.33
C LEU A 15 -7.49 15.85 -10.74
N MET A 16 -8.59 16.57 -10.48
CA MET A 16 -8.53 17.88 -9.82
C MET A 16 -7.95 17.77 -8.40
N ILE A 17 -8.34 16.74 -7.64
CA ILE A 17 -7.79 16.48 -6.30
C ILE A 17 -6.30 16.16 -6.39
N VAL A 18 -5.90 15.30 -7.33
CA VAL A 18 -4.48 14.98 -7.56
C VAL A 18 -3.69 16.23 -7.94
N LEU A 19 -4.15 17.05 -8.88
CA LEU A 19 -3.44 18.28 -9.26
C LEU A 19 -3.25 19.25 -8.10
N PHE A 20 -4.24 19.37 -7.22
CA PHE A 20 -4.13 20.18 -6.00
C PHE A 20 -3.06 19.63 -5.05
N LEU A 21 -3.08 18.32 -4.78
CA LEU A 21 -2.08 17.64 -3.93
C LEU A 21 -0.68 17.69 -4.55
N SER A 22 -0.54 17.47 -5.85
CA SER A 22 0.71 17.64 -6.61
C SER A 22 1.25 19.06 -6.45
N GLY A 23 0.39 20.08 -6.49
CA GLY A 23 0.77 21.46 -6.25
C GLY A 23 1.32 21.68 -4.83
N MET A 24 0.69 21.07 -3.81
CA MET A 24 1.18 21.12 -2.43
C MET A 24 2.53 20.42 -2.27
N VAL A 25 2.69 19.21 -2.81
CA VAL A 25 3.95 18.46 -2.77
C VAL A 25 5.05 19.21 -3.52
N ALA A 26 4.75 19.75 -4.70
CA ALA A 26 5.67 20.59 -5.45
C ALA A 26 6.09 21.83 -4.67
N MET A 27 5.16 22.50 -3.96
CA MET A 27 5.51 23.61 -3.06
C MET A 27 6.41 23.16 -1.90
N ILE A 28 6.15 22.02 -1.26
CA ILE A 28 7.01 21.48 -0.19
C ILE A 28 8.42 21.19 -0.73
N MET A 29 8.49 20.50 -1.87
CA MET A 29 9.74 20.17 -2.54
C MET A 29 10.50 21.42 -2.98
N MET A 30 9.84 22.39 -3.62
CA MET A 30 10.45 23.66 -4.01
C MET A 30 10.88 24.45 -2.78
N ARG A 31 10.06 24.60 -1.75
CA ARG A 31 10.44 25.31 -0.52
C ARG A 31 11.65 24.66 0.17
N THR A 32 11.80 23.35 0.06
CA THR A 32 12.95 22.60 0.60
C THR A 32 14.18 22.78 -0.29
N LEU A 33 14.07 22.54 -1.59
CA LEU A 33 15.17 22.58 -2.57
C LEU A 33 15.62 24.01 -2.93
N TYR A 34 14.70 24.94 -3.23
CA TYR A 34 15.04 26.32 -3.59
C TYR A 34 15.65 27.09 -2.42
N ARG A 35 15.19 26.85 -1.18
CA ARG A 35 15.79 27.49 0.00
C ARG A 35 17.23 27.02 0.21
N ASP A 36 17.54 25.78 -0.16
CA ASP A 36 18.91 25.27 -0.12
C ASP A 36 19.75 25.85 -1.28
N ILE A 37 19.22 25.98 -2.52
CA ILE A 37 19.94 26.62 -3.66
C ILE A 37 20.18 28.11 -3.42
N SER A 38 19.22 28.86 -2.89
CA SER A 38 19.37 30.29 -2.59
C SER A 38 20.41 30.53 -1.49
N ARG A 39 20.50 29.63 -0.51
CA ARG A 39 21.52 29.67 0.54
C ARG A 39 22.92 29.35 0.00
N TYR A 40 23.03 28.47 -1.01
CA TYR A 40 24.28 28.25 -1.74
C TYR A 40 24.79 29.49 -2.46
N ASN A 41 23.90 30.27 -3.08
CA ASN A 41 24.28 31.53 -3.73
C ASN A 41 24.60 32.66 -2.74
N GLN A 42 24.29 32.49 -1.45
CA GLN A 42 24.49 33.50 -0.40
C GLN A 42 25.67 33.18 0.54
N LEU A 43 26.42 32.10 0.32
CA LEU A 43 27.61 31.79 1.12
C LEU A 43 28.83 32.58 0.64
N GLU A 44 28.82 33.89 0.88
CA GLU A 44 30.02 34.71 1.07
C GLU A 44 30.08 35.36 2.47
N THR A 45 29.21 34.99 3.41
CA THR A 45 29.32 35.45 4.80
C THR A 45 28.90 34.35 5.78
N GLN A 46 29.91 33.83 6.49
CA GLN A 46 29.76 33.05 7.71
C GLN A 46 29.07 33.90 8.79
N GLU A 47 28.01 33.37 9.42
CA GLU A 47 27.54 33.63 10.82
C GLU A 47 26.05 33.28 11.05
N GLU A 48 25.54 32.19 10.46
CA GLU A 48 24.23 31.68 10.88
C GLU A 48 24.31 30.22 11.31
N ALA A 49 24.72 30.04 12.57
CA ALA A 49 24.11 29.03 13.43
C ALA A 49 22.63 29.40 13.64
N GLN A 50 21.85 29.39 12.57
CA GLN A 50 20.40 29.46 12.67
C GLN A 50 19.95 28.17 13.34
N GLU A 51 19.22 28.30 14.45
CA GLU A 51 18.40 27.23 15.04
C GLU A 51 17.76 26.43 13.89
N GLU A 52 18.27 25.22 13.63
CA GLU A 52 17.63 24.32 12.68
C GLU A 52 16.21 24.14 13.20
N THR A 53 15.18 24.41 12.40
CA THR A 53 13.79 24.36 12.88
C THR A 53 13.08 23.14 12.32
N GLY A 54 12.31 22.46 13.19
CA GLY A 54 11.39 21.38 12.85
C GLY A 54 12.08 20.13 12.30
N TRP A 55 11.97 19.91 10.99
CA TRP A 55 12.40 18.66 10.36
C TRP A 55 13.93 18.50 10.31
N LYS A 56 14.71 19.59 10.18
CA LYS A 56 16.18 19.47 10.13
C LYS A 56 16.78 18.99 11.48
N LEU A 57 16.14 19.35 12.60
CA LEU A 57 16.57 18.95 13.96
C LEU A 57 16.54 17.45 14.20
N VAL A 58 15.63 16.73 13.54
CA VAL A 58 15.42 15.30 13.80
C VAL A 58 16.28 14.41 12.90
N HIS A 59 17.21 14.97 12.11
CA HIS A 59 18.09 14.21 11.21
C HIS A 59 18.77 13.01 11.91
N GLY A 60 19.16 13.17 13.17
CA GLY A 60 19.84 12.14 13.97
C GLY A 60 18.94 10.98 14.42
N ASP A 61 17.62 11.06 14.27
CA ASP A 61 16.68 10.04 14.75
C ASP A 61 15.73 9.50 13.66
N VAL A 62 15.61 10.20 12.52
CA VAL A 62 14.69 9.86 11.42
C VAL A 62 14.89 8.45 10.85
N PHE A 63 16.13 7.96 10.79
CA PHE A 63 16.44 6.64 10.22
C PHE A 63 16.57 5.52 11.27
N ARG A 64 16.14 5.77 12.51
CA ARG A 64 16.10 4.74 13.55
C ARG A 64 15.13 3.62 13.15
N PRO A 65 15.48 2.34 13.36
CA PRO A 65 14.58 1.23 13.05
C PRO A 65 13.24 1.37 13.78
N PRO A 66 12.11 1.13 13.10
CA PRO A 66 10.80 1.25 13.72
C PRO A 66 10.52 0.11 14.71
N VAL A 67 9.59 0.36 15.62
CA VAL A 67 8.97 -0.69 16.45
C VAL A 67 8.38 -1.76 15.53
N ASN A 68 8.58 -3.05 15.84
CA ASN A 68 8.10 -4.16 14.98
C ASN A 68 8.58 -4.07 13.52
N SER A 69 9.84 -3.69 13.29
CA SER A 69 10.43 -3.55 11.95
C SER A 69 10.27 -4.79 11.06
N ASP A 70 10.31 -6.00 11.63
CA ASP A 70 10.06 -7.25 10.90
C ASP A 70 8.70 -7.26 10.21
N LEU A 71 7.64 -6.85 10.94
CA LEU A 71 6.27 -6.88 10.45
C LEU A 71 6.08 -5.85 9.32
N LEU A 72 6.69 -4.68 9.46
CA LEU A 72 6.71 -3.67 8.40
C LEU A 72 7.38 -4.22 7.13
N CYS A 73 8.51 -4.93 7.27
CA CYS A 73 9.19 -5.55 6.13
C CYS A 73 8.32 -6.60 5.42
N VAL A 74 7.60 -7.43 6.17
CA VAL A 74 6.65 -8.40 5.62
C VAL A 74 5.53 -7.71 4.85
N PHE A 75 4.91 -6.69 5.45
CA PHE A 75 3.82 -5.96 4.83
C PHE A 75 4.25 -5.20 3.58
N VAL A 76 5.41 -4.54 3.60
CA VAL A 76 5.98 -3.86 2.43
C VAL A 76 6.33 -4.87 1.33
N GLY A 77 6.94 -6.01 1.67
CA GLY A 77 7.21 -7.08 0.69
C GLY A 77 5.93 -7.60 0.03
N THR A 78 4.90 -7.87 0.83
CA THR A 78 3.59 -8.34 0.36
C THR A 78 2.89 -7.26 -0.48
N GLY A 79 2.98 -5.98 -0.11
CA GLY A 79 2.38 -4.90 -0.91
C GLY A 79 3.09 -4.67 -2.23
N VAL A 80 4.41 -4.84 -2.31
CA VAL A 80 5.12 -4.85 -3.59
C VAL A 80 4.67 -6.03 -4.46
N GLN A 81 4.37 -7.19 -3.85
CA GLN A 81 3.79 -8.34 -4.56
C GLN A 81 2.43 -8.00 -5.17
N PHE A 82 1.53 -7.40 -4.38
CA PHE A 82 0.22 -6.93 -4.82
C PHE A 82 0.33 -5.88 -5.92
N PHE A 83 1.23 -4.91 -5.76
CA PHE A 83 1.46 -3.85 -6.73
C PHE A 83 1.89 -4.43 -8.07
N GLY A 84 2.90 -5.31 -8.08
CA GLY A 84 3.37 -5.98 -9.30
C GLY A 84 2.29 -6.84 -9.95
N MET A 85 1.52 -7.57 -9.15
CA MET A 85 0.40 -8.38 -9.63
C MET A 85 -0.67 -7.54 -10.33
N LEU A 86 -1.14 -6.47 -9.68
CA LEU A 86 -2.17 -5.58 -10.24
C LEU A 86 -1.67 -4.86 -11.47
N LEU A 87 -0.45 -4.31 -11.44
CA LEU A 87 0.13 -3.59 -12.57
C LEU A 87 0.22 -4.48 -13.81
N VAL A 88 0.81 -5.67 -13.67
CA VAL A 88 0.97 -6.62 -14.79
C VAL A 88 -0.40 -7.09 -15.29
N THR A 89 -1.32 -7.44 -14.39
CA THR A 89 -2.67 -7.88 -14.78
C THR A 89 -3.42 -6.78 -15.54
N MET A 90 -3.37 -5.53 -15.07
CA MET A 90 -4.04 -4.41 -15.74
C MET A 90 -3.42 -4.11 -17.11
N ILE A 91 -2.09 -4.20 -17.26
CA ILE A 91 -1.44 -4.05 -18.58
C ILE A 91 -1.96 -5.11 -19.56
N PHE A 92 -2.00 -6.39 -19.15
CA PHE A 92 -2.56 -7.45 -20.00
C PHE A 92 -4.06 -7.24 -20.31
N ALA A 93 -4.82 -6.70 -19.36
CA ALA A 93 -6.23 -6.38 -19.56
C ALA A 93 -6.43 -5.24 -20.58
N VAL A 94 -5.65 -4.16 -20.47
CA VAL A 94 -5.71 -3.01 -21.39
C VAL A 94 -5.27 -3.39 -22.81
N LEU A 95 -4.27 -4.27 -22.95
CA LEU A 95 -3.82 -4.78 -24.25
C LEU A 95 -4.82 -5.77 -24.89
N GLY A 96 -5.91 -6.13 -24.20
CA GLY A 96 -6.95 -7.01 -24.73
C GLY A 96 -6.67 -8.51 -24.60
N PHE A 97 -5.61 -8.91 -23.88
CA PHE A 97 -5.30 -10.33 -23.65
C PHE A 97 -6.24 -11.00 -22.65
N LEU A 98 -6.96 -10.22 -21.83
CA LEU A 98 -7.92 -10.70 -20.84
C LEU A 98 -9.34 -10.26 -21.24
N SER A 99 -10.05 -11.11 -21.98
CA SER A 99 -11.43 -10.85 -22.36
C SER A 99 -12.40 -11.04 -21.17
N PRO A 100 -13.32 -10.08 -20.90
CA PRO A 100 -14.41 -10.24 -19.92
C PRO A 100 -15.28 -11.49 -20.15
N SER A 101 -15.30 -12.02 -21.38
CA SER A 101 -16.07 -13.21 -21.75
C SER A 101 -15.48 -14.51 -21.17
N ASN A 102 -14.20 -14.52 -20.81
CA ASN A 102 -13.55 -15.67 -20.15
C ASN A 102 -13.63 -15.51 -18.62
N ARG A 103 -14.77 -15.89 -18.03
CA ARG A 103 -15.11 -15.64 -16.61
C ARG A 103 -14.07 -16.13 -15.58
N GLY A 104 -13.18 -17.08 -15.93
CA GLY A 104 -12.10 -17.55 -15.05
C GLY A 104 -10.69 -17.07 -15.42
N GLY A 105 -10.52 -16.45 -16.60
CA GLY A 105 -9.21 -16.07 -17.13
C GLY A 105 -8.51 -15.00 -16.30
N LEU A 106 -9.25 -13.96 -15.89
CA LEU A 106 -8.72 -12.87 -15.07
C LEU A 106 -8.24 -13.39 -13.70
N MET A 107 -9.06 -14.19 -13.00
CA MET A 107 -8.69 -14.76 -11.70
C MET A 107 -7.46 -15.66 -11.80
N THR A 108 -7.39 -16.50 -12.84
CA THR A 108 -6.23 -17.38 -13.08
C THR A 108 -4.97 -16.57 -13.37
N ALA A 109 -5.06 -15.52 -14.21
CA ALA A 109 -3.94 -14.63 -14.49
C ALA A 109 -3.43 -13.92 -13.23
N MET A 110 -4.33 -13.34 -12.44
CA MET A 110 -3.98 -12.70 -11.17
C MET A 110 -3.25 -13.66 -10.23
N LEU A 111 -3.75 -14.88 -10.09
CA LEU A 111 -3.16 -15.89 -9.22
C LEU A 111 -1.79 -16.37 -9.71
N LEU A 112 -1.60 -16.56 -11.02
CA LEU A 112 -0.29 -16.90 -11.57
C LEU A 112 0.72 -15.77 -11.39
N VAL A 113 0.33 -14.54 -11.72
CA VAL A 113 1.20 -13.37 -11.54
C VAL A 113 1.52 -13.16 -10.07
N TRP A 114 0.54 -13.31 -9.15
CA TRP A 114 0.77 -13.27 -7.70
C TRP A 114 1.89 -14.20 -7.26
N VAL A 115 1.85 -15.45 -7.70
CA VAL A 115 2.86 -16.47 -7.35
C VAL A 115 4.23 -16.07 -7.87
N LEU A 116 4.32 -15.59 -9.12
CA LEU A 116 5.58 -15.14 -9.73
C LEU A 116 6.15 -13.90 -9.01
N MET A 117 5.28 -12.98 -8.60
CA MET A 117 5.68 -11.79 -7.84
C MET A 117 6.20 -12.11 -6.44
N GLY A 118 6.06 -13.36 -5.96
CA GLY A 118 6.67 -13.83 -4.71
C GLY A 118 8.18 -13.61 -4.65
N LEU A 119 8.88 -13.69 -5.79
CA LEU A 119 10.30 -13.35 -5.88
C LEU A 119 10.56 -11.88 -5.49
N ILE A 120 9.75 -10.96 -6.00
CA ILE A 120 9.89 -9.53 -5.70
C ILE A 120 9.51 -9.26 -4.24
N ALA A 121 8.51 -9.97 -3.71
CA ALA A 121 8.10 -9.89 -2.30
C ALA A 121 9.25 -10.27 -1.35
N GLY A 122 9.89 -11.40 -1.61
CA GLY A 122 11.05 -11.88 -0.85
C GLY A 122 12.24 -10.92 -0.96
N TYR A 123 12.50 -10.40 -2.16
CA TYR A 123 13.58 -9.43 -2.39
C TYR A 123 13.34 -8.14 -1.60
N SER A 124 12.18 -7.50 -1.74
CA SER A 124 11.88 -6.23 -1.09
C SER A 124 11.85 -6.32 0.44
N SER A 125 11.23 -7.38 0.99
CA SER A 125 11.18 -7.60 2.45
C SER A 125 12.57 -7.82 3.05
N SER A 126 13.40 -8.69 2.45
CA SER A 126 14.75 -8.96 2.93
C SER A 126 15.70 -7.75 2.82
N ARG A 127 15.54 -6.93 1.77
CA ARG A 127 16.30 -5.69 1.56
C ARG A 127 16.02 -4.67 2.66
N LEU A 128 14.74 -4.48 2.99
CA LEU A 128 14.33 -3.56 4.06
C LEU A 128 14.75 -4.10 5.44
N TYR A 129 14.60 -5.41 5.67
CA TYR A 129 15.01 -6.05 6.91
C TYR A 129 16.53 -5.92 7.16
N LYS A 130 17.35 -6.09 6.11
CA LYS A 130 18.79 -5.89 6.18
C LYS A 130 19.16 -4.43 6.48
N MET A 131 18.41 -3.46 5.96
CA MET A 131 18.60 -2.04 6.27
C MET A 131 18.38 -1.76 7.76
N PHE A 132 17.43 -2.46 8.40
CA PHE A 132 17.20 -2.38 9.84
C PHE A 132 18.17 -3.22 10.69
N LYS A 133 19.28 -3.68 10.09
CA LYS A 133 20.31 -4.51 10.74
C LYS A 133 19.82 -5.89 11.18
N GLY A 134 18.73 -6.39 10.59
CA GLY A 134 18.24 -7.75 10.81
C GLY A 134 19.19 -8.80 10.22
N ALA A 135 19.50 -9.84 11.01
CA ALA A 135 20.41 -10.92 10.62
C ALA A 135 19.69 -12.20 10.16
N GLU A 136 18.51 -12.48 10.72
CA GLU A 136 17.76 -13.72 10.51
C GLU A 136 16.92 -13.71 9.23
N TRP A 137 17.59 -13.66 8.07
CA TRP A 137 16.91 -13.51 6.78
C TRP A 137 15.91 -14.65 6.49
N LYS A 138 16.16 -15.88 6.98
CA LYS A 138 15.23 -17.00 6.82
C LYS A 138 13.90 -16.79 7.56
N GLN A 139 13.95 -16.16 8.74
CA GLN A 139 12.76 -15.92 9.55
C GLN A 139 11.86 -14.88 8.87
N ILE A 140 12.43 -13.78 8.36
CA ILE A 140 11.67 -12.78 7.61
C ILE A 140 11.09 -13.37 6.32
N THR A 141 11.84 -14.22 5.60
CA THR A 141 11.34 -14.93 4.41
C THR A 141 10.12 -15.80 4.72
N LEU A 142 10.18 -16.60 5.79
CA LEU A 142 9.03 -17.42 6.21
C LEU A 142 7.84 -16.53 6.55
N ARG A 143 8.03 -15.46 7.33
CA ARG A 143 6.93 -14.53 7.65
C ARG A 143 6.32 -13.90 6.40
N THR A 144 7.13 -13.49 5.41
CA THR A 144 6.65 -12.97 4.13
C THR A 144 5.87 -14.02 3.33
N ALA A 145 6.35 -15.26 3.28
CA ALA A 145 5.71 -16.33 2.52
C ALA A 145 4.40 -16.85 3.14
N PHE A 146 4.25 -16.71 4.47
CA PHE A 146 3.14 -17.31 5.21
C PHE A 146 2.11 -16.33 5.75
N LEU A 147 2.47 -15.10 6.13
CA LEU A 147 1.56 -14.23 6.88
C LEU A 147 0.29 -13.88 6.08
N PHE A 148 0.46 -13.24 4.92
CA PHE A 148 -0.69 -12.86 4.10
C PHE A 148 -1.38 -14.07 3.46
N PRO A 149 -0.67 -14.98 2.75
CA PRO A 149 -1.33 -16.14 2.14
C PRO A 149 -2.00 -17.06 3.16
N GLY A 150 -1.44 -17.20 4.37
CA GLY A 150 -2.02 -17.99 5.45
C GLY A 150 -3.32 -17.39 5.99
N ILE A 151 -3.36 -16.08 6.25
CA ILE A 151 -4.60 -15.39 6.63
C ILE A 151 -5.66 -15.55 5.53
N ALA A 152 -5.26 -15.32 4.27
CA ALA A 152 -6.16 -15.44 3.13
C ALA A 152 -6.72 -16.86 2.98
N PHE A 153 -5.87 -17.88 3.11
CA PHE A 153 -6.25 -19.28 3.03
C PHE A 153 -7.19 -19.69 4.17
N VAL A 154 -6.93 -19.24 5.41
CA VAL A 154 -7.81 -19.55 6.55
C VAL A 154 -9.20 -18.96 6.35
N ILE A 155 -9.30 -17.68 5.98
CA ILE A 155 -10.60 -17.04 5.71
C ILE A 155 -11.29 -17.78 4.57
N PHE A 156 -10.60 -17.97 3.44
CA PHE A 156 -11.15 -18.67 2.28
C PHE A 156 -11.63 -20.10 2.60
N PHE A 157 -10.87 -20.85 3.39
CA PHE A 157 -11.22 -22.20 3.81
C PHE A 157 -12.48 -22.22 4.69
N ILE A 158 -12.58 -21.31 5.67
CA ILE A 158 -13.77 -21.18 6.53
C ILE A 158 -14.99 -20.84 5.67
N LEU A 159 -14.86 -19.86 4.76
CA LEU A 159 -15.95 -19.49 3.84
C LEU A 159 -16.36 -20.69 2.97
N ASN A 160 -15.40 -21.42 2.40
CA ASN A 160 -15.69 -22.57 1.56
C ASN A 160 -16.36 -23.72 2.33
N ALA A 161 -15.95 -23.96 3.59
CA ALA A 161 -16.57 -24.96 4.45
C ALA A 161 -18.06 -24.67 4.73
N LEU A 162 -18.43 -23.39 4.89
CA LEU A 162 -19.83 -22.98 5.02
C LEU A 162 -20.63 -23.25 3.73
N ILE A 163 -20.03 -23.04 2.55
CA ILE A 163 -20.68 -23.32 1.26
C ILE A 163 -20.88 -24.83 1.08
N TRP A 164 -19.92 -25.66 1.48
CA TRP A 164 -20.07 -27.11 1.50
C TRP A 164 -21.21 -27.55 2.43
N GLY A 165 -21.34 -26.93 3.61
CA GLY A 165 -22.43 -27.20 4.54
C GLY A 165 -23.81 -26.96 3.93
N GLU A 166 -23.95 -25.92 3.11
CA GLU A 166 -25.16 -25.58 2.36
C GLU A 166 -25.38 -26.44 1.10
N LYS A 167 -24.47 -27.38 0.80
CA LYS A 167 -24.48 -28.22 -0.42
C LYS A 167 -24.59 -27.40 -1.71
N SER A 168 -24.04 -26.18 -1.70
CA SER A 168 -24.12 -25.27 -2.84
C SER A 168 -23.11 -25.66 -3.92
N SER A 169 -23.51 -25.56 -5.19
CA SER A 169 -22.65 -25.80 -6.35
C SER A 169 -21.56 -24.74 -6.52
N GLY A 170 -21.64 -23.63 -5.78
CA GLY A 170 -20.60 -22.60 -5.73
C GLY A 170 -19.39 -22.97 -4.86
N ALA A 171 -19.39 -24.14 -4.22
CA ALA A 171 -18.28 -24.56 -3.38
C ALA A 171 -17.07 -24.94 -4.22
N VAL A 172 -15.89 -24.45 -3.82
CA VAL A 172 -14.64 -24.81 -4.47
C VAL A 172 -14.33 -26.29 -4.18
N PRO A 173 -14.12 -27.13 -5.21
CA PRO A 173 -13.84 -28.55 -5.02
C PRO A 173 -12.55 -28.79 -4.23
N PHE A 174 -12.51 -29.91 -3.51
CA PHE A 174 -11.32 -30.32 -2.74
C PHE A 174 -10.05 -30.36 -3.61
N THR A 175 -10.16 -30.84 -4.85
CA THR A 175 -9.04 -30.89 -5.82
C THR A 175 -8.46 -29.50 -6.09
N THR A 176 -9.31 -28.47 -6.22
CA THR A 176 -8.85 -27.09 -6.43
C THR A 176 -8.18 -26.56 -5.16
N MET A 177 -8.71 -26.84 -3.97
CA MET A 177 -8.05 -26.46 -2.73
C MET A 177 -6.66 -27.10 -2.60
N PHE A 178 -6.54 -28.38 -2.93
CA PHE A 178 -5.25 -29.08 -2.92
C PHE A 178 -4.27 -28.49 -3.94
N ALA A 179 -4.74 -28.15 -5.14
CA ALA A 179 -3.92 -27.47 -6.15
C ALA A 179 -3.42 -26.09 -5.67
N LEU A 180 -4.25 -25.32 -4.97
CA LEU A 180 -3.82 -24.03 -4.37
C LEU A 180 -2.73 -24.22 -3.31
N VAL A 181 -2.83 -25.26 -2.48
CA VAL A 181 -1.78 -25.59 -1.50
C VAL A 181 -0.48 -25.99 -2.20
N LEU A 182 -0.54 -26.84 -3.23
CA LEU A 182 0.65 -27.21 -4.01
C LEU A 182 1.28 -26.00 -4.69
N LEU A 183 0.47 -25.08 -5.22
CA LEU A 183 0.97 -23.86 -5.83
C LEU A 183 1.65 -22.93 -4.80
N TRP A 184 1.04 -22.81 -3.61
CA TRP A 184 1.58 -22.00 -2.52
C TRP A 184 2.91 -22.56 -2.00
N PHE A 185 2.95 -23.82 -1.57
CA PHE A 185 4.15 -24.43 -0.98
C PHE A 185 5.17 -24.87 -2.02
N GLY A 186 4.73 -25.32 -3.19
CA GLY A 186 5.61 -25.87 -4.23
C GLY A 186 6.22 -24.81 -5.15
N ILE A 187 5.59 -23.64 -5.31
CA ILE A 187 6.10 -22.58 -6.19
C ILE A 187 6.28 -21.26 -5.45
N SER A 188 5.23 -20.74 -4.81
CA SER A 188 5.27 -19.40 -4.21
C SER A 188 6.29 -19.29 -3.08
N VAL A 189 6.30 -20.23 -2.13
CA VAL A 189 7.26 -20.25 -1.02
C VAL A 189 8.72 -20.31 -1.54
N PRO A 190 9.12 -21.28 -2.41
CA PRO A 190 10.45 -21.28 -3.01
C PRO A 190 10.83 -19.98 -3.71
N LEU A 191 9.91 -19.36 -4.46
CA LEU A 191 10.18 -18.08 -5.14
C LEU A 191 10.46 -16.95 -4.14
N VAL A 192 9.71 -16.87 -3.04
CA VAL A 192 9.98 -15.91 -1.96
C VAL A 192 11.36 -16.15 -1.35
N PHE A 193 11.76 -17.41 -1.14
CA PHE A 193 13.11 -17.76 -0.69
C PHE A 193 14.21 -17.30 -1.65
N VAL A 194 14.06 -17.57 -2.95
CA VAL A 194 14.99 -17.12 -3.98
C VAL A 194 15.10 -15.59 -3.97
N GLY A 195 13.96 -14.91 -3.94
CA GLY A 195 13.88 -13.45 -3.85
C GLY A 195 14.63 -12.90 -2.64
N SER A 196 14.35 -13.45 -1.46
CA SER A 196 15.00 -13.03 -0.21
C SER A 196 16.49 -13.30 -0.20
N TYR A 197 16.94 -14.43 -0.73
CA TYR A 197 18.36 -14.73 -0.85
C TYR A 197 19.08 -13.68 -1.74
N LEU A 198 18.50 -13.35 -2.89
CA LEU A 198 19.03 -12.31 -3.79
C LEU A 198 19.04 -10.92 -3.13
N GLY A 199 17.98 -10.59 -2.39
CA GLY A 199 17.86 -9.31 -1.68
C GLY A 199 18.89 -9.18 -0.57
N PHE A 200 19.07 -10.24 0.23
CA PHE A 200 19.98 -10.26 1.36
C PHE A 200 21.46 -10.32 0.95
N LYS A 201 21.78 -10.85 -0.24
CA LYS A 201 23.15 -10.85 -0.78
C LYS A 201 23.66 -9.44 -1.12
N LYS A 202 22.77 -8.51 -1.50
CA LYS A 202 23.16 -7.14 -1.82
C LYS A 202 23.59 -6.34 -0.56
N PRO A 203 24.48 -5.34 -0.67
CA PRO A 203 24.90 -4.52 0.47
C PRO A 203 23.71 -3.82 1.12
N ALA A 204 23.76 -3.63 2.44
CA ALA A 204 22.70 -2.94 3.17
C ALA A 204 22.53 -1.52 2.63
N MET A 205 21.29 -1.01 2.62
CA MET A 205 21.04 0.37 2.22
C MET A 205 21.53 1.28 3.34
N GLU A 206 22.55 2.09 3.08
CA GLU A 206 23.05 3.05 4.06
C GLU A 206 22.04 4.19 4.22
N PRO A 207 21.71 4.60 5.46
CA PRO A 207 20.92 5.80 5.68
C PRO A 207 21.74 7.04 5.28
N PRO A 208 21.11 8.10 4.77
CA PRO A 208 21.83 9.31 4.34
C PRO A 208 22.50 10.03 5.52
N VAL A 209 21.98 9.87 6.74
CA VAL A 209 22.49 10.49 7.96
C VAL A 209 22.70 9.43 9.04
N LYS A 210 23.71 9.64 9.89
CA LYS A 210 23.99 8.76 11.02
C LYS A 210 22.95 8.97 12.12
N THR A 211 22.61 7.88 12.81
CA THR A 211 21.68 7.92 13.93
C THR A 211 22.40 8.19 15.24
N ASN A 212 21.82 9.05 16.08
CA ASN A 212 22.31 9.34 17.42
C ASN A 212 22.11 8.14 18.34
N LYS A 213 22.99 8.01 19.35
CA LYS A 213 22.89 6.92 20.34
C LYS A 213 21.63 7.07 21.20
N ILE A 214 21.39 8.28 21.69
CA ILE A 214 20.27 8.63 22.57
C ILE A 214 19.16 9.22 21.70
N PRO A 215 17.93 8.68 21.75
CA PRO A 215 16.81 9.25 21.03
C PRO A 215 16.43 10.62 21.60
N ARG A 216 16.18 11.60 20.73
CA ARG A 216 15.62 12.90 21.13
C ARG A 216 14.21 12.73 21.68
N GLN A 217 13.86 13.51 22.69
CA GLN A 217 12.48 13.56 23.20
C GLN A 217 11.58 14.29 22.20
N ILE A 218 10.45 13.67 21.86
CA ILE A 218 9.44 14.25 20.96
C ILE A 218 8.60 15.25 21.76
N PRO A 219 8.45 16.50 21.31
CA PRO A 219 7.64 17.50 21.99
C PRO A 219 6.14 17.13 21.95
N GLU A 220 5.36 17.72 22.86
CA GLU A 220 3.91 17.54 22.85
C GLU A 220 3.30 18.01 21.53
N GLN A 221 2.56 17.12 20.88
CA GLN A 221 1.96 17.36 19.57
C GLN A 221 0.61 18.06 19.74
N ALA A 222 0.30 19.00 18.84
CA ALA A 222 -1.03 19.58 18.77
C ALA A 222 -2.10 18.51 18.50
N TRP A 223 -3.34 18.76 18.92
CA TRP A 223 -4.44 17.78 18.83
C TRP A 223 -4.66 17.23 17.41
N TYR A 224 -4.51 18.08 16.39
CA TYR A 224 -4.69 17.71 14.98
C TYR A 224 -3.51 16.91 14.41
N MET A 225 -2.38 16.86 15.12
CA MET A 225 -1.24 16.00 14.80
C MET A 225 -1.27 14.67 15.55
N ASN A 226 -2.37 14.36 16.25
CA ASN A 226 -2.53 13.05 16.86
C ASN A 226 -2.44 11.94 15.79
N PRO A 227 -1.65 10.87 16.01
CA PRO A 227 -1.46 9.80 15.05
C PRO A 227 -2.77 9.22 14.51
N LEU A 228 -3.74 8.91 15.38
CA LEU A 228 -5.02 8.31 14.97
C LEU A 228 -5.80 9.25 14.05
N PHE A 229 -5.87 10.53 14.40
CA PHE A 229 -6.59 11.53 13.62
C PHE A 229 -5.96 11.71 12.22
N THR A 230 -4.64 11.88 12.16
CA THR A 230 -3.94 12.04 10.88
C THR A 230 -4.03 10.79 9.99
N ILE A 231 -3.95 9.60 10.59
CA ILE A 231 -4.08 8.33 9.87
C ILE A 231 -5.46 8.20 9.25
N LEU A 232 -6.53 8.49 9.99
CA LEU A 232 -7.90 8.39 9.48
C LEU A 232 -8.14 9.41 8.37
N ILE A 233 -7.81 10.69 8.59
CA ILE A 233 -8.01 11.73 7.57
C ILE A 233 -7.22 11.44 6.30
N GLY A 234 -5.98 10.97 6.42
CA GLY A 234 -5.14 10.64 5.26
C GLY A 234 -5.73 9.55 4.36
N GLY A 235 -6.56 8.65 4.91
CA GLY A 235 -7.20 7.57 4.15
C GLY A 235 -8.42 7.99 3.35
N ILE A 236 -9.02 9.16 3.64
CA ILE A 236 -10.24 9.64 2.98
C ILE A 236 -9.98 9.91 1.50
N LEU A 237 -8.86 10.58 1.18
CA LEU A 237 -8.55 10.98 -0.20
C LEU A 237 -8.26 9.79 -1.12
N PRO A 238 -7.39 8.82 -0.76
CA PRO A 238 -7.19 7.62 -1.57
C PRO A 238 -8.48 6.80 -1.77
N PHE A 239 -9.34 6.72 -0.74
CA PHE A 239 -10.64 6.06 -0.88
C PHE A 239 -11.57 6.83 -1.84
N GLY A 240 -11.66 8.15 -1.69
CA GLY A 240 -12.47 9.01 -2.56
C GLY A 240 -12.07 8.87 -4.04
N ALA A 241 -10.78 8.74 -4.32
CA ALA A 241 -10.25 8.58 -5.68
C ALA A 241 -10.71 7.29 -6.38
N VAL A 242 -11.01 6.23 -5.63
CA VAL A 242 -11.43 4.93 -6.17
C VAL A 242 -12.91 4.62 -5.95
N PHE A 243 -13.64 5.49 -5.23
CA PHE A 243 -14.98 5.23 -4.75
C PHE A 243 -15.97 4.85 -5.86
N ILE A 244 -15.97 5.60 -6.96
CA ILE A 244 -16.90 5.35 -8.08
C ILE A 244 -16.55 4.04 -8.80
N GLU A 245 -15.26 3.76 -9.05
CA GLU A 245 -14.87 2.49 -9.65
C GLU A 245 -15.16 1.31 -8.74
N LEU A 246 -14.98 1.48 -7.43
CA LEU A 246 -15.34 0.46 -6.44
C LEU A 246 -16.84 0.12 -6.54
N PHE A 247 -17.72 1.10 -6.73
CA PHE A 247 -19.15 0.84 -6.95
C PHE A 247 -19.39 -0.05 -8.18
N PHE A 248 -18.74 0.25 -9.31
CA PHE A 248 -18.87 -0.55 -10.54
C PHE A 248 -18.27 -1.94 -10.39
N ILE A 249 -17.12 -2.07 -9.71
CA ILE A 249 -16.49 -3.36 -9.41
C ILE A 249 -17.41 -4.22 -8.54
N LEU A 250 -17.98 -3.66 -7.46
CA LEU A 250 -18.89 -4.39 -6.59
C LEU A 250 -20.17 -4.81 -7.33
N THR A 251 -20.70 -3.93 -8.17
CA THR A 251 -21.86 -4.24 -9.02
C THR A 251 -21.55 -5.36 -10.02
N SER A 252 -20.36 -5.34 -10.63
CA SER A 252 -19.92 -6.40 -11.53
C SER A 252 -19.77 -7.75 -10.82
N ILE A 253 -19.11 -7.78 -9.66
CA ILE A 253 -18.85 -9.01 -8.92
C ILE A 253 -20.14 -9.60 -8.33
N TRP A 254 -20.97 -8.77 -7.68
CA TRP A 254 -22.10 -9.25 -6.88
C TRP A 254 -23.43 -9.28 -7.64
N LEU A 255 -23.61 -8.48 -8.69
CA LEU A 255 -24.80 -8.53 -9.56
C LEU A 255 -24.51 -9.20 -10.91
N HIS A 256 -23.34 -9.83 -11.06
CA HIS A 256 -22.91 -10.56 -12.25
C HIS A 256 -22.96 -9.75 -13.55
N GLN A 257 -22.80 -8.43 -13.46
CA GLN A 257 -22.68 -7.55 -14.61
C GLN A 257 -21.24 -7.59 -15.15
N PHE A 258 -21.07 -7.44 -16.46
CA PHE A 258 -19.74 -7.44 -17.07
C PHE A 258 -19.07 -6.07 -16.91
N TYR A 259 -17.84 -6.05 -16.41
CA TYR A 259 -17.00 -4.85 -16.38
C TYR A 259 -16.11 -4.82 -17.63
N TYR A 260 -16.44 -3.95 -18.59
CA TYR A 260 -15.73 -3.84 -19.88
C TYR A 260 -14.65 -2.76 -19.90
N ILE A 261 -14.54 -1.96 -18.84
CA ILE A 261 -13.88 -0.65 -18.87
C ILE A 261 -12.48 -0.73 -18.21
N PHE A 262 -11.66 -1.69 -18.64
CA PHE A 262 -10.31 -1.89 -18.06
C PHE A 262 -9.36 -0.70 -18.24
N GLY A 263 -9.54 0.09 -19.32
CA GLY A 263 -8.76 1.31 -19.54
C GLY A 263 -8.98 2.35 -18.44
N PHE A 264 -10.23 2.54 -18.00
CA PHE A 264 -10.55 3.49 -16.92
C PHE A 264 -10.07 2.96 -15.58
N LEU A 265 -10.20 1.64 -15.33
CA LEU A 265 -9.65 1.01 -14.14
C LEU A 265 -8.13 1.25 -14.00
N PHE A 266 -7.38 1.15 -15.11
CA PHE A 266 -5.95 1.45 -15.12
C PHE A 266 -5.65 2.92 -14.79
N LEU A 267 -6.40 3.86 -15.36
CA LEU A 267 -6.26 5.29 -15.03
C LEU A 267 -6.54 5.57 -13.55
N VAL A 268 -7.60 4.98 -13.00
CA VAL A 268 -7.95 5.13 -11.59
C VAL A 268 -6.91 4.47 -10.68
N PHE A 269 -6.29 3.37 -11.10
CA PHE A 269 -5.15 2.80 -10.39
C PHE A 269 -3.93 3.73 -10.37
N VAL A 270 -3.63 4.41 -11.47
CA VAL A 270 -2.56 5.44 -11.51
C VAL A 270 -2.88 6.61 -10.58
N ILE A 271 -4.12 7.11 -10.62
CA ILE A 271 -4.61 8.17 -9.72
C ILE A 271 -4.48 7.73 -8.25
N LEU A 272 -4.86 6.49 -7.91
CA LEU A 272 -4.72 5.94 -6.57
C LEU A 272 -3.26 5.95 -6.10
N ILE A 273 -2.32 5.54 -6.96
CA ILE A 273 -0.89 5.52 -6.63
C ILE A 273 -0.40 6.92 -6.28
N ILE A 274 -0.73 7.90 -7.14
CA ILE A 274 -0.32 9.29 -6.95
C ILE A 274 -0.95 9.85 -5.67
N THR A 275 -2.26 9.68 -5.50
CA THR A 275 -2.98 10.17 -4.32
C THR A 275 -2.42 9.58 -3.03
N CYS A 276 -2.14 8.27 -2.98
CA CYS A 276 -1.52 7.61 -1.84
C CYS A 276 -0.13 8.19 -1.54
N ALA A 277 0.70 8.40 -2.56
CA ALA A 277 2.03 8.95 -2.40
C ALA A 277 1.99 10.39 -1.89
N GLU A 278 1.15 11.25 -2.46
CA GLU A 278 1.11 12.67 -2.13
C GLU A 278 0.57 12.93 -0.72
N ILE A 279 -0.57 12.32 -0.36
CA ILE A 279 -1.16 12.53 0.96
C ILE A 279 -0.23 12.06 2.08
N THR A 280 0.48 10.95 1.86
CA THR A 280 1.43 10.41 2.84
C THR A 280 2.69 11.27 2.94
N ILE A 281 3.22 11.77 1.81
CA ILE A 281 4.36 12.70 1.82
C ILE A 281 4.00 13.99 2.57
N VAL A 282 2.84 14.60 2.28
CA VAL A 282 2.39 15.83 2.93
C VAL A 282 2.27 15.64 4.45
N LEU A 283 1.58 14.58 4.88
CA LEU A 283 1.39 14.31 6.31
C LEU A 283 2.69 13.91 7.01
N CYS A 284 3.58 13.15 6.34
CA CYS A 284 4.90 12.83 6.84
C CYS A 284 5.77 14.08 7.00
N TYR A 285 5.72 15.01 6.04
CA TYR A 285 6.47 16.25 6.12
C TYR A 285 5.98 17.13 7.28
N PHE A 286 4.66 17.26 7.45
CA PHE A 286 4.11 17.98 8.60
C PHE A 286 4.47 17.33 9.93
N GLN A 287 4.45 16.00 10.01
CA GLN A 287 4.91 15.25 11.18
C GLN A 287 6.38 15.57 11.51
N LEU A 288 7.27 15.54 10.51
CA LEU A 288 8.69 15.85 10.70
C LEU A 288 8.89 17.33 11.11
N CYS A 289 8.10 18.25 10.55
CA CYS A 289 8.12 19.66 10.97
C CYS A 289 7.72 19.85 12.44
N SER A 290 6.92 18.94 12.99
CA SER A 290 6.55 18.90 14.40
C SER A 290 7.52 18.10 15.28
N GLU A 291 8.73 17.82 14.78
CA GLU A 291 9.80 17.09 15.47
C GLU A 291 9.45 15.64 15.86
N ASP A 292 8.41 15.05 15.27
CA ASP A 292 8.09 13.64 15.44
C ASP A 292 8.76 12.80 14.32
N TYR A 293 9.79 12.04 14.68
CA TYR A 293 10.53 11.21 13.74
C TYR A 293 9.95 9.80 13.55
N ASN A 294 8.84 9.43 14.20
CA ASN A 294 8.23 8.10 14.10
C ASN A 294 7.34 7.93 12.85
N TRP A 295 7.90 8.20 11.67
CA TRP A 295 7.14 8.25 10.41
C TRP A 295 6.93 6.88 9.75
N TRP A 296 7.72 5.85 10.08
CA TRP A 296 7.71 4.55 9.38
C TRP A 296 6.33 3.87 9.33
N TRP A 297 5.72 3.60 10.49
CA TRP A 297 4.38 3.01 10.53
C TRP A 297 3.31 4.03 10.23
N ARG A 298 3.51 5.29 10.63
CA ARG A 298 2.53 6.35 10.42
C ARG A 298 2.29 6.58 8.92
N SER A 299 3.34 6.64 8.11
CA SER A 299 3.23 6.71 6.65
C SER A 299 2.50 5.51 6.04
N TYR A 300 2.84 4.29 6.47
CA TYR A 300 2.15 3.08 6.03
C TYR A 300 0.65 3.09 6.38
N LEU A 301 0.32 3.42 7.62
CA LEU A 301 -1.06 3.42 8.10
C LEU A 301 -1.89 4.55 7.49
N THR A 302 -1.28 5.69 7.14
CA THR A 302 -1.97 6.87 6.62
C THR A 302 -2.66 6.61 5.28
N SER A 303 -1.96 6.00 4.31
CA SER A 303 -2.61 5.56 3.07
C SER A 303 -3.36 4.24 3.26
N GLY A 304 -2.84 3.34 4.11
CA GLY A 304 -3.46 2.04 4.42
C GLY A 304 -4.88 2.16 4.98
N SER A 305 -5.15 3.18 5.79
CA SER A 305 -6.46 3.42 6.42
C SER A 305 -7.60 3.61 5.41
N SER A 306 -7.30 3.92 4.15
CA SER A 306 -8.26 3.89 3.03
C SER A 306 -9.05 2.57 2.93
N ALA A 307 -8.45 1.46 3.36
CA ALA A 307 -9.09 0.15 3.44
C ALA A 307 -10.25 0.07 4.44
N LEU A 308 -10.19 0.85 5.54
CA LEU A 308 -11.28 0.93 6.50
C LEU A 308 -12.52 1.54 5.83
N TYR A 309 -12.33 2.63 5.07
CA TYR A 309 -13.41 3.26 4.32
C TYR A 309 -13.99 2.34 3.25
N LEU A 310 -13.14 1.56 2.57
CA LEU A 310 -13.58 0.50 1.64
C LEU A 310 -14.48 -0.52 2.35
N PHE A 311 -14.07 -1.00 3.53
CA PHE A 311 -14.86 -1.99 4.28
C PHE A 311 -16.18 -1.42 4.81
N LEU A 312 -16.18 -0.17 5.30
CA LEU A 312 -17.40 0.53 5.70
C LEU A 312 -18.36 0.73 4.53
N TYR A 313 -17.82 1.10 3.36
CA TYR A 313 -18.60 1.22 2.14
C TYR A 313 -19.17 -0.12 1.67
N ALA A 314 -18.41 -1.21 1.79
CA ALA A 314 -18.91 -2.55 1.52
C ALA A 314 -20.12 -2.87 2.41
N GLY A 315 -20.05 -2.51 3.70
CA GLY A 315 -21.20 -2.55 4.59
C GLY A 315 -22.38 -1.76 4.01
N PHE A 316 -22.22 -0.47 3.76
CA PHE A 316 -23.27 0.37 3.17
C PHE A 316 -23.87 -0.23 1.88
N TYR A 317 -23.04 -0.76 0.99
CA TYR A 317 -23.45 -1.41 -0.25
C TYR A 317 -24.30 -2.66 0.01
N PHE A 318 -23.93 -3.47 1.00
CA PHE A 318 -24.70 -4.65 1.42
C PHE A 318 -26.14 -4.30 1.79
N TRP A 319 -26.35 -3.28 2.62
CA TRP A 319 -27.70 -2.92 3.07
C TRP A 319 -28.53 -2.16 2.03
N THR A 320 -27.90 -1.45 1.10
CA THR A 320 -28.63 -0.55 0.17
C THR A 320 -28.82 -1.12 -1.23
N LYS A 321 -27.93 -2.00 -1.68
CA LYS A 321 -27.92 -2.53 -3.05
C LYS A 321 -28.16 -4.03 -3.12
N LEU A 322 -27.72 -4.79 -2.11
CA LEU A 322 -27.82 -6.25 -2.13
C LEU A 322 -29.09 -6.72 -1.43
N GLN A 323 -29.84 -7.60 -2.10
CA GLN A 323 -31.01 -8.28 -1.54
C GLN A 323 -30.62 -9.65 -0.97
N ILE A 324 -29.57 -9.69 -0.14
CA ILE A 324 -29.09 -10.92 0.48
C ILE A 324 -29.83 -11.15 1.80
N SER A 325 -30.70 -12.16 1.84
CA SER A 325 -31.46 -12.54 3.05
C SER A 325 -30.83 -13.69 3.84
N LYS A 326 -30.04 -14.55 3.17
CA LYS A 326 -29.44 -15.74 3.80
C LYS A 326 -28.19 -15.36 4.61
N LEU A 327 -28.12 -15.85 5.84
CA LEU A 327 -26.99 -15.59 6.76
C LEU A 327 -25.65 -16.06 6.19
N VAL A 328 -25.59 -17.26 5.61
CA VAL A 328 -24.34 -17.79 5.01
C VAL A 328 -23.86 -16.89 3.87
N SER A 329 -24.75 -16.43 3.00
CA SER A 329 -24.41 -15.48 1.93
C SER A 329 -23.91 -14.14 2.47
N GLY A 330 -24.46 -13.66 3.59
CA GLY A 330 -23.95 -12.48 4.29
C GLY A 330 -22.53 -12.68 4.83
N ILE A 331 -22.26 -13.82 5.47
CA ILE A 331 -20.90 -14.16 5.96
C ILE A 331 -19.90 -14.26 4.81
N LEU A 332 -20.29 -14.87 3.69
CA LEU A 332 -19.47 -14.93 2.48
C LEU A 332 -19.14 -13.53 1.96
N TYR A 333 -20.15 -12.66 1.86
CA TYR A 333 -19.96 -11.27 1.45
C TYR A 333 -18.93 -10.57 2.32
N PHE A 334 -19.14 -10.52 3.63
CA PHE A 334 -18.23 -9.82 4.54
C PHE A 334 -16.84 -10.48 4.61
N GLY A 335 -16.74 -11.80 4.48
CA GLY A 335 -15.46 -12.50 4.44
C GLY A 335 -14.64 -12.15 3.20
N TYR A 336 -15.25 -12.12 2.01
CA TYR A 336 -14.57 -11.68 0.79
C TYR A 336 -14.23 -10.19 0.82
N MET A 337 -15.13 -9.35 1.36
CA MET A 337 -14.87 -7.92 1.51
C MET A 337 -13.78 -7.62 2.54
N LEU A 338 -13.63 -8.45 3.58
CA LEU A 338 -12.51 -8.38 4.51
C LEU A 338 -11.18 -8.71 3.80
N LEU A 339 -11.16 -9.75 2.96
CA LEU A 339 -9.97 -10.07 2.15
C LEU A 339 -9.61 -8.97 1.16
N ALA A 340 -10.61 -8.39 0.49
CA ALA A 340 -10.43 -7.27 -0.44
C ALA A 340 -9.88 -6.03 0.29
N SER A 341 -10.48 -5.66 1.43
CA SER A 341 -10.03 -4.55 2.28
C SER A 341 -8.61 -4.79 2.80
N PHE A 342 -8.30 -6.00 3.29
CA PHE A 342 -6.96 -6.32 3.77
C PHE A 342 -5.90 -6.26 2.64
N SER A 343 -6.23 -6.78 1.46
CA SER A 343 -5.35 -6.65 0.28
C SER A 343 -5.14 -5.19 -0.11
N PHE A 344 -6.20 -4.38 -0.05
CA PHE A 344 -6.14 -2.95 -0.32
C PHE A 344 -5.29 -2.20 0.71
N PHE A 345 -5.43 -2.51 2.00
CA PHE A 345 -4.59 -1.98 3.09
C PHE A 345 -3.11 -2.25 2.82
N VAL A 346 -2.78 -3.48 2.44
CA VAL A 346 -1.40 -3.90 2.20
C VAL A 346 -0.81 -3.18 0.99
N LEU A 347 -1.59 -2.99 -0.06
CA LEU A 347 -1.22 -2.27 -1.28
C LEU A 347 -1.03 -0.77 -1.02
N THR A 348 -2.07 -0.07 -0.55
CA THR A 348 -2.05 1.39 -0.39
C THR A 348 -1.07 1.81 0.68
N GLY A 349 -0.98 1.05 1.78
CA GLY A 349 0.02 1.28 2.82
C GLY A 349 1.45 1.17 2.31
N THR A 350 1.72 0.20 1.43
CA THR A 350 3.06 0.04 0.83
C THR A 350 3.40 1.17 -0.15
N ILE A 351 2.44 1.62 -0.96
CA ILE A 351 2.65 2.77 -1.85
C ILE A 351 3.04 4.01 -1.04
N GLY A 352 2.26 4.33 0.00
CA GLY A 352 2.51 5.48 0.86
C GLY A 352 3.84 5.38 1.61
N PHE A 353 4.15 4.20 2.16
CA PHE A 353 5.43 3.93 2.79
C PHE A 353 6.62 4.14 1.86
N CYS A 354 6.58 3.56 0.66
CA CYS A 354 7.67 3.69 -0.31
C CYS A 354 7.87 5.14 -0.75
N ALA A 355 6.77 5.89 -0.94
CA ALA A 355 6.81 7.31 -1.25
C ALA A 355 7.49 8.13 -0.13
N CYS A 356 7.05 7.95 1.13
CA CYS A 356 7.67 8.61 2.28
C CYS A 356 9.11 8.19 2.51
N PHE A 357 9.45 6.91 2.31
CA PHE A 357 10.82 6.42 2.44
C PHE A 357 11.73 7.09 1.41
N TRP A 358 11.30 7.21 0.16
CA TRP A 358 12.08 7.90 -0.87
C TRP A 358 12.19 9.40 -0.60
N PHE A 359 11.07 10.06 -0.26
CA PHE A 359 11.03 11.47 0.10
C PHE A 359 11.95 11.79 1.27
N THR A 360 11.85 11.05 2.36
CA THR A 360 12.67 11.22 3.57
C THR A 360 14.16 11.04 3.24
N ARG A 361 14.53 9.99 2.49
CA ARG A 361 15.92 9.83 2.03
C ARG A 361 16.41 11.02 1.20
N MET A 362 15.56 11.54 0.32
CA MET A 362 15.90 12.66 -0.54
C MET A 362 16.17 13.94 0.29
N ILE A 363 15.23 14.34 1.16
CA ILE A 363 15.36 15.58 1.95
C ILE A 363 16.51 15.52 2.95
N TYR A 364 16.85 14.35 3.52
CA TYR A 364 17.98 14.23 4.45
C TYR A 364 19.32 13.99 3.76
N SER A 365 19.33 13.52 2.51
CA SER A 365 20.56 13.47 1.71
C SER A 365 21.03 14.85 1.25
N SER A 366 20.12 15.83 1.19
CA SER A 366 20.48 17.23 0.86
C SER A 366 20.96 18.03 2.06
N VAL A 367 20.72 17.56 3.29
CA VAL A 367 21.25 18.22 4.49
C VAL A 367 22.74 17.89 4.61
N LYS A 368 23.59 18.91 4.48
CA LYS A 368 25.01 18.80 4.82
C LYS A 368 25.15 18.84 6.34
N ILE A 369 25.52 17.71 6.92
CA ILE A 369 25.82 17.57 8.34
C ILE A 369 27.24 17.03 8.39
N ASP A 370 28.19 17.87 8.78
CA ASP A 370 29.61 17.51 8.89
C ASP A 370 29.86 16.47 9.98
#